data_AF-A0ABD6F0B8-F1
#
_entry.id   AF-A0ABD6F0B8-F1
#
_cell.length_a   1.000
_cell.length_b   1.000
_cell.length_c   1.000
_cell.angle_alpha   90.00
_cell.angle_beta   90.00
_cell.angle_gamma   90.00
#
_symmetry.space_group_name_H-M   'P 1'
#
loop_
_entity.id
_entity.type
_entity.pdbx_description
1 polymer ?
#
loop_
_entity_poly.entity_id
_entity_poly.type
_entity_poly.pdbx_seq_one_letter_code
_entity_poly.pdbx_strand_id
1 'polypeptide(L)'
;MESHRELLRQFVSACKKNPGILHDPQFSFYKEWLESLGAKIPPSPPKADESESKSAPASEPEPVPEPESESEEQVESDVELDMSGVIEGDKDEPLPMGDEVQWVSEEDEEKAIEFKNAALSYFSDGDMEKAIENFTKAIELNPYSAILHAKRASALLKVNKPNAAIRDCDKAIGLNADCAAAYKFRGRAHRYVV
;
A
#
# COMPACT_ATOMS: atom_id res chain seq x y z
N MET A 1 13.65 5.52 19.32
CA MET A 1 15.02 4.94 19.40
C MET A 1 15.02 3.50 19.93
N GLU A 2 14.34 3.18 21.03
CA GLU A 2 14.34 1.81 21.60
C GLU A 2 13.72 0.73 20.71
N SER A 3 12.58 1.01 20.07
CA SER A 3 11.91 0.06 19.15
C SER A 3 12.79 -0.38 17.98
N HIS A 4 13.55 0.55 17.38
CA HIS A 4 14.44 0.27 16.25
C HIS A 4 15.63 -0.61 16.65
N ARG A 5 16.14 -0.46 17.89
CA ARG A 5 17.23 -1.31 18.41
C ARG A 5 16.77 -2.74 18.64
N GLU A 6 15.52 -2.92 19.04
CA GLU A 6 14.93 -4.25 19.24
C GLU A 6 14.70 -4.97 17.91
N LEU A 7 14.16 -4.27 16.91
CA LEU A 7 14.03 -4.80 15.54
C LEU A 7 15.38 -5.22 14.95
N LEU A 8 16.43 -4.41 15.14
CA LEU A 8 17.78 -4.77 14.68
C LEU A 8 18.31 -6.04 15.38
N ARG A 9 18.05 -6.20 16.68
CA ARG A 9 18.44 -7.43 17.42
C ARG A 9 17.72 -8.66 16.89
N GLN A 10 16.43 -8.53 16.59
CA GLN A 10 15.64 -9.62 16.02
C GLN A 10 16.14 -10.01 14.63
N PHE A 11 16.43 -9.03 13.79
CA PHE A 11 17.01 -9.27 12.46
C PHE A 11 18.36 -9.98 12.53
N VAL A 12 19.27 -9.54 13.41
CA VAL A 12 20.57 -10.20 13.62
C VAL A 12 20.38 -11.64 14.11
N SER A 13 19.39 -11.90 14.97
CA SER A 13 19.03 -13.25 15.41
C SER A 13 18.51 -14.12 14.25
N ALA A 14 17.71 -13.56 13.34
CA ALA A 14 17.23 -14.23 12.15
C ALA A 14 18.37 -14.59 11.18
N CYS A 15 19.30 -13.66 10.91
CA CYS A 15 20.47 -13.90 10.06
C CYS A 15 21.38 -15.01 10.63
N LYS A 16 21.48 -15.15 11.96
CA LYS A 16 22.21 -16.25 12.60
C LYS A 16 21.53 -17.61 12.42
N LYS A 17 20.19 -17.64 12.43
CA LYS A 17 19.40 -18.87 12.23
C LYS A 17 19.37 -19.30 10.77
N ASN A 18 19.28 -18.35 9.86
CA ASN A 18 19.26 -18.59 8.41
C ASN A 18 20.13 -17.56 7.68
N PRO A 19 21.39 -17.92 7.36
CA PRO A 19 22.28 -17.05 6.58
C PRO A 19 21.80 -16.79 5.15
N GLY A 20 20.82 -17.56 4.64
CA GLY A 20 20.22 -17.37 3.32
C GLY A 20 19.49 -16.04 3.14
N ILE A 21 19.05 -15.41 4.24
CA ILE A 21 18.37 -14.10 4.22
C ILE A 21 19.26 -13.02 3.59
N LEU A 22 20.59 -13.14 3.73
CA LEU A 22 21.54 -12.18 3.15
C LEU A 22 21.65 -12.26 1.63
N HIS A 23 21.05 -13.28 1.00
CA HIS A 23 21.02 -13.45 -0.46
C HIS A 23 19.68 -13.00 -1.09
N ASP A 24 18.72 -12.53 -0.28
CA ASP A 24 17.47 -11.94 -0.79
C ASP A 24 17.75 -10.58 -1.48
N PRO A 25 17.17 -10.33 -2.67
CA PRO A 25 17.30 -9.04 -3.36
C PRO A 25 16.98 -7.81 -2.49
N GLN A 26 16.07 -7.94 -1.52
CA GLN A 26 15.66 -6.86 -0.62
C GLN A 26 16.77 -6.42 0.36
N PHE A 27 17.75 -7.28 0.63
CA PHE A 27 18.85 -7.01 1.56
C PHE A 27 20.20 -6.84 0.87
N SER A 28 20.21 -6.60 -0.45
CA SER A 28 21.41 -6.37 -1.26
C SER A 28 22.30 -5.23 -0.73
N PHE A 29 21.71 -4.10 -0.32
CA PHE A 29 22.43 -2.98 0.31
C PHE A 29 23.16 -3.37 1.60
N TYR A 30 22.56 -4.26 2.40
CA TYR A 30 23.14 -4.72 3.67
C TYR A 30 24.29 -5.70 3.42
N LYS A 31 24.15 -6.54 2.38
CA LYS A 31 25.22 -7.44 1.91
C LYS A 31 26.45 -6.65 1.45
N GLU A 32 26.25 -5.64 0.60
CA GLU A 32 27.34 -4.76 0.13
C GLU A 32 28.03 -4.04 1.28
N TRP A 33 27.25 -3.56 2.26
CA TRP A 33 27.80 -2.97 3.48
C TRP A 33 28.64 -3.96 4.29
N LEU A 34 28.20 -5.21 4.48
CA LEU A 34 28.98 -6.24 5.16
C LEU A 34 30.28 -6.59 4.42
N GLU A 35 30.24 -6.65 3.10
CA GLU A 35 31.43 -6.90 2.25
C GLU A 35 32.42 -5.72 2.36
N SER A 36 31.94 -4.48 2.43
CA SER A 36 32.78 -3.29 2.65
C SER A 36 33.54 -3.32 3.99
N LEU A 37 32.97 -4.00 5.00
CA LEU A 37 33.60 -4.22 6.30
C LEU A 37 34.54 -5.44 6.33
N GLY A 38 34.71 -6.13 5.19
CA GLY A 38 35.57 -7.30 5.06
C GLY A 38 34.95 -8.59 5.62
N ALA A 39 33.63 -8.64 5.83
CA ALA A 39 32.96 -9.84 6.31
C ALA A 39 32.89 -10.92 5.21
N LYS A 40 33.13 -12.18 5.57
CA LYS A 40 32.96 -13.33 4.66
C LYS A 40 31.57 -13.93 4.85
N ILE A 41 30.69 -13.71 3.87
CA ILE A 41 29.32 -14.21 3.90
C ILE A 41 29.33 -15.68 3.42
N PRO A 42 28.71 -16.61 4.16
CA PRO A 42 28.62 -18.01 3.73
C PRO A 42 27.81 -18.14 2.43
N PRO A 43 28.18 -19.08 1.54
CA PRO A 43 27.46 -19.30 0.30
C PRO A 43 26.02 -19.74 0.57
N SER A 44 25.08 -19.33 -0.29
CA SER A 44 23.66 -19.70 -0.19
C SER A 44 23.52 -21.23 -0.13
N PRO A 45 22.66 -21.79 0.74
CA PRO A 45 22.22 -23.16 0.55
C PRO A 45 21.59 -23.30 -0.85
N PRO A 46 21.72 -24.48 -1.51
CA PRO A 46 21.13 -24.70 -2.83
C PRO A 46 19.61 -24.49 -2.75
N LYS A 47 19.10 -23.71 -3.71
CA LYS A 47 17.66 -23.44 -3.87
C LYS A 47 16.91 -24.76 -3.98
N ALA A 48 15.97 -25.01 -3.06
CA ALA A 48 14.90 -25.96 -3.33
C ALA A 48 14.00 -25.32 -4.39
N ASP A 49 13.80 -26.06 -5.48
CA ASP A 49 13.16 -25.62 -6.71
C ASP A 49 11.84 -24.88 -6.51
N GLU A 50 11.71 -23.84 -7.34
CA GLU A 50 10.46 -23.24 -7.75
C GLU A 50 9.52 -24.35 -8.25
N SER A 51 8.43 -24.64 -7.54
CA SER A 51 7.36 -25.45 -8.11
C SER A 51 6.54 -24.57 -9.07
N GLU A 52 6.98 -24.54 -10.32
CA GLU A 52 6.16 -24.17 -11.47
C GLU A 52 4.91 -25.06 -11.49
N SER A 53 3.76 -24.50 -11.12
CA SER A 53 2.47 -25.10 -11.46
C SER A 53 2.19 -24.86 -12.93
N LYS A 54 2.68 -25.75 -13.80
CA LYS A 54 2.20 -25.90 -15.17
C LYS A 54 1.71 -27.32 -15.42
N SER A 55 0.41 -27.36 -15.67
CA SER A 55 -0.42 -28.44 -16.16
C SER A 55 0.05 -29.03 -17.50
N ALA A 56 -0.04 -30.37 -17.62
CA ALA A 56 -0.45 -31.15 -18.80
C ALA A 56 -0.32 -32.66 -18.49
N PRO A 57 -0.95 -33.59 -19.23
CA PRO A 57 -2.22 -33.56 -19.97
C PRO A 57 -3.16 -34.73 -19.56
N ALA A 58 -4.33 -34.74 -20.20
CA ALA A 58 -5.42 -35.69 -20.08
C ALA A 58 -5.05 -37.18 -20.19
N SER A 59 -5.74 -38.00 -19.38
CA SER A 59 -6.15 -39.35 -19.75
C SER A 59 -7.56 -39.59 -19.21
N GLU A 60 -8.48 -39.91 -20.13
CA GLU A 60 -9.88 -40.27 -19.88
C GLU A 60 -10.01 -41.66 -19.22
N PRO A 61 -11.20 -41.99 -18.68
CA PRO A 61 -11.37 -42.86 -17.52
C PRO A 61 -11.91 -44.26 -17.85
N GLU A 62 -11.91 -45.16 -16.87
CA GLU A 62 -12.79 -46.33 -16.86
C GLU A 62 -13.94 -46.15 -15.86
N PRO A 63 -15.15 -46.70 -16.15
CA PRO A 63 -16.38 -46.33 -15.48
C PRO A 63 -16.62 -47.22 -14.24
N VAL A 64 -17.08 -46.61 -13.15
CA VAL A 64 -17.67 -47.33 -12.02
C VAL A 64 -19.02 -46.68 -11.74
N PRO A 65 -20.13 -47.45 -11.63
CA PRO A 65 -21.48 -46.92 -11.64
C PRO A 65 -21.84 -46.19 -10.35
N GLU A 66 -22.64 -45.15 -10.52
CA GLU A 66 -23.20 -44.23 -9.53
C GLU A 66 -24.09 -44.92 -8.48
N PRO A 67 -24.25 -44.30 -7.30
CA PRO A 67 -25.56 -44.17 -6.70
C PRO A 67 -26.01 -42.69 -6.73
N GLU A 68 -27.17 -42.47 -7.35
CA GLU A 68 -27.86 -41.19 -7.44
C GLU A 68 -28.07 -40.56 -6.05
N SER A 69 -27.51 -39.37 -5.84
CA SER A 69 -27.97 -38.47 -4.79
C SER A 69 -28.44 -37.18 -5.46
N GLU A 70 -29.75 -36.99 -5.50
CA GLU A 70 -30.39 -35.74 -5.93
C GLU A 70 -29.84 -34.59 -5.06
N SER A 71 -28.93 -33.79 -5.61
CA SER A 71 -28.53 -32.51 -5.04
C SER A 71 -29.40 -31.43 -5.66
N GLU A 72 -30.30 -30.86 -4.88
CA GLU A 72 -31.07 -29.67 -5.24
C GLU A 72 -30.10 -28.55 -5.66
N GLU A 73 -30.11 -28.17 -6.94
CA GLU A 73 -29.38 -27.01 -7.43
C GLU A 73 -29.93 -25.77 -6.71
N GLN A 74 -29.16 -25.21 -5.79
CA GLN A 74 -29.35 -23.84 -5.33
C GLN A 74 -29.08 -22.93 -6.52
N VAL A 75 -30.16 -22.49 -7.18
CA VAL A 75 -30.10 -21.45 -8.21
C VAL A 75 -29.70 -20.16 -7.51
N GLU A 76 -28.40 -19.85 -7.51
CA GLU A 76 -27.92 -18.53 -7.15
C GLU A 76 -28.55 -17.55 -8.14
N SER A 77 -29.35 -16.62 -7.63
CA SER A 77 -29.90 -15.55 -8.45
C SER A 77 -28.73 -14.72 -8.96
N ASP A 78 -28.50 -14.75 -10.27
CA ASP A 78 -27.50 -13.93 -10.95
C ASP A 78 -27.95 -12.46 -10.87
N VAL A 79 -27.61 -11.80 -9.77
CA VAL A 79 -27.86 -10.37 -9.59
C VAL A 79 -26.83 -9.65 -10.41
N GLU A 80 -27.21 -9.19 -11.60
CA GLU A 80 -26.41 -8.27 -12.39
C GLU A 80 -26.14 -7.01 -11.55
N LEU A 81 -24.91 -6.88 -11.06
CA LEU A 81 -24.49 -5.69 -10.32
C LEU A 81 -24.49 -4.50 -11.28
N ASP A 82 -25.24 -3.45 -10.92
CA ASP A 82 -25.28 -2.22 -11.69
C ASP A 82 -23.91 -1.52 -11.65
N MET A 83 -23.17 -1.64 -12.76
CA MET A 83 -21.85 -1.05 -12.95
C MET A 83 -21.92 0.44 -13.37
N SER A 84 -23.10 1.06 -13.43
CA SER A 84 -23.27 2.44 -13.91
C SER A 84 -22.63 3.52 -13.03
N GLY A 85 -22.18 3.17 -11.82
CA GLY A 85 -21.40 4.03 -10.92
C GLY A 85 -19.88 3.74 -10.90
N VAL A 86 -19.39 2.85 -11.76
CA VAL A 86 -17.99 2.41 -11.77
C VAL A 86 -17.13 3.44 -12.47
N ILE A 87 -16.07 3.86 -11.78
CA ILE A 87 -15.12 4.83 -12.30
C ILE A 87 -13.91 4.03 -12.76
N GLU A 88 -13.58 4.12 -14.05
CA GLU A 88 -12.33 3.56 -14.55
C GLU A 88 -11.17 4.08 -13.71
N GLY A 89 -10.32 3.17 -13.27
CA GLY A 89 -9.22 3.51 -12.36
C GLY A 89 -8.37 4.65 -12.90
N ASP A 90 -8.10 5.65 -12.06
CA ASP A 90 -7.31 6.83 -12.43
C ASP A 90 -5.99 6.41 -13.08
N LYS A 91 -5.79 6.80 -14.34
CA LYS A 91 -4.54 6.57 -15.11
C LYS A 91 -3.51 7.69 -14.89
N ASP A 92 -3.81 8.63 -14.00
CA ASP A 92 -2.96 9.76 -13.68
C ASP A 92 -1.69 9.32 -12.93
N GLU A 93 -0.63 10.10 -13.11
CA GLU A 93 0.61 9.93 -12.36
C GLU A 93 0.36 10.04 -10.85
N PRO A 94 1.05 9.22 -10.03
CA PRO A 94 0.96 9.33 -8.57
C PRO A 94 1.35 10.72 -8.10
N LEU A 95 0.52 11.30 -7.22
CA LEU A 95 0.80 12.60 -6.63
C LEU A 95 2.02 12.53 -5.70
N PRO A 96 2.78 13.64 -5.56
CA PRO A 96 3.91 13.71 -4.63
C PRO A 96 3.51 13.35 -3.20
N MET A 97 4.32 12.54 -2.52
CA MET A 97 4.10 12.07 -1.15
C MET A 97 5.07 12.67 -0.13
N GLY A 98 5.93 13.60 -0.59
CA GLY A 98 7.07 14.13 0.16
C GLY A 98 8.20 13.11 0.36
N ASP A 99 9.35 13.58 0.85
CA ASP A 99 10.53 12.76 1.09
C ASP A 99 10.51 12.19 2.52
N GLU A 100 10.46 10.86 2.64
CA GLU A 100 10.43 10.15 3.93
C GLU A 100 11.72 10.26 4.74
N VAL A 101 12.81 10.80 4.19
CA VAL A 101 14.10 10.96 4.88
C VAL A 101 14.34 12.42 5.30
N GLN A 102 13.47 13.34 4.90
CA GLN A 102 13.65 14.76 5.20
C GLN A 102 13.40 15.07 6.68
N TRP A 103 14.35 15.74 7.32
CA TRP A 103 14.11 16.36 8.61
C TRP A 103 13.18 17.56 8.45
N VAL A 104 12.02 17.51 9.09
CA VAL A 104 11.04 18.61 9.07
C VAL A 104 11.47 19.64 10.09
N SER A 105 11.82 20.85 9.62
CA SER A 105 12.13 21.97 10.50
C SER A 105 10.86 22.57 11.10
N GLU A 106 10.99 23.31 12.22
CA GLU A 106 9.85 24.05 12.80
C GLU A 106 9.24 25.02 11.78
N GLU A 107 10.07 25.65 10.94
CA GLU A 107 9.61 26.53 9.87
C GLU A 107 8.83 25.78 8.78
N ASP A 108 9.25 24.56 8.42
CA ASP A 108 8.53 23.72 7.46
C ASP A 108 7.20 23.24 8.03
N GLU A 109 7.14 22.92 9.32
CA GLU A 109 5.90 22.54 9.99
C GLU A 109 4.89 23.70 10.02
N GLU A 110 5.34 24.92 10.33
CA GLU A 110 4.49 26.12 10.27
C GLU A 110 3.96 26.38 8.85
N LYS A 111 4.83 26.32 7.84
CA LYS A 111 4.42 26.45 6.43
C LYS A 111 3.47 25.34 6.00
N ALA A 112 3.70 24.10 6.45
CA ALA A 112 2.79 22.99 6.18
C ALA A 112 1.41 23.24 6.80
N ILE A 113 1.34 23.82 8.00
CA ILE A 113 0.09 24.21 8.64
C ILE A 113 -0.60 25.34 7.86
N GLU A 114 0.14 26.32 7.36
CA GLU A 114 -0.41 27.40 6.51
C GLU A 114 -1.04 26.83 5.24
N PHE A 115 -0.30 26.01 4.48
CA PHE A 115 -0.81 25.34 3.28
C PHE A 115 -2.00 24.44 3.58
N LYS A 116 -1.99 23.71 4.70
CA LYS A 116 -3.15 22.90 5.15
C LYS A 116 -4.37 23.78 5.38
N ASN A 117 -4.22 24.93 6.04
CA ASN A 117 -5.33 25.83 6.32
C ASN A 117 -5.88 26.45 5.03
N ALA A 118 -5.00 26.85 4.10
CA ALA A 118 -5.39 27.31 2.77
C ALA A 118 -6.15 26.20 1.99
N ALA A 119 -5.66 24.96 2.03
CA ALA A 119 -6.31 23.82 1.41
C ALA A 119 -7.72 23.59 1.97
N LEU A 120 -7.90 23.71 3.30
CA LEU A 120 -9.20 23.59 3.95
C LEU A 120 -10.17 24.72 3.56
N SER A 121 -9.66 25.94 3.35
CA SER A 121 -10.46 27.05 2.81
C SER A 121 -10.98 26.71 1.42
N TYR A 122 -10.08 26.38 0.49
CA TYR A 122 -10.47 26.02 -0.89
C TYR A 122 -11.40 24.80 -0.93
N PHE A 123 -11.17 23.82 -0.06
CA PHE A 123 -12.06 22.65 0.07
C PHE A 123 -13.47 23.03 0.51
N SER A 124 -13.60 24.05 1.37
CA SER A 124 -14.89 24.57 1.83
C SER A 124 -15.56 25.42 0.76
N ASP A 125 -14.77 26.14 -0.03
CA ASP A 125 -15.24 26.96 -1.16
C ASP A 125 -15.62 26.12 -2.40
N GLY A 126 -15.29 24.82 -2.41
CA GLY A 126 -15.62 23.90 -3.48
C GLY A 126 -14.52 23.73 -4.55
N ASP A 127 -13.43 24.52 -4.46
CA ASP A 127 -12.29 24.47 -5.38
C ASP A 127 -11.37 23.30 -4.99
N MET A 128 -11.70 22.11 -5.49
CA MET A 128 -11.02 20.87 -5.09
C MET A 128 -9.62 20.76 -5.67
N GLU A 129 -9.39 21.26 -6.88
CA GLU A 129 -8.07 21.25 -7.51
C GLU A 129 -7.08 22.08 -6.70
N LYS A 130 -7.44 23.31 -6.29
CA LYS A 130 -6.58 24.13 -5.42
C LYS A 130 -6.42 23.52 -4.03
N ALA A 131 -7.45 22.88 -3.49
CA ALA A 131 -7.33 22.18 -2.22
C ALA A 131 -6.28 21.06 -2.31
N ILE A 132 -6.31 20.25 -3.37
CA ILE A 132 -5.33 19.18 -3.61
C ILE A 132 -3.93 19.73 -3.79
N GLU A 133 -3.76 20.83 -4.53
CA GLU A 133 -2.47 21.48 -4.72
C GLU A 133 -1.88 21.94 -3.38
N ASN A 134 -2.66 22.62 -2.55
CA ASN A 134 -2.20 23.11 -1.25
C ASN A 134 -1.93 21.97 -0.27
N PHE A 135 -2.76 20.91 -0.27
CA PHE A 135 -2.43 19.71 0.50
C PHE A 135 -1.14 19.04 0.03
N THR A 136 -0.87 19.04 -1.27
CA THR A 136 0.36 18.47 -1.82
C THR A 136 1.59 19.25 -1.33
N LYS A 137 1.55 20.59 -1.38
CA LYS A 137 2.62 21.42 -0.80
C LYS A 137 2.80 21.18 0.70
N ALA A 138 1.70 21.04 1.44
CA ALA A 138 1.77 20.72 2.87
C ALA A 138 2.40 19.35 3.14
N ILE A 139 2.12 18.35 2.29
CA ILE A 139 2.70 17.00 2.38
C ILE A 139 4.18 17.00 2.03
N GLU A 140 4.61 17.76 1.03
CA GLU A 140 6.03 17.89 0.68
C GLU A 140 6.85 18.49 1.82
N LEU A 141 6.25 19.41 2.59
CA LEU A 141 6.89 20.01 3.77
C LEU A 141 6.82 19.12 5.02
N ASN A 142 5.71 18.39 5.21
CA ASN A 142 5.52 17.48 6.34
C ASN A 142 4.89 16.15 5.89
N PRO A 143 5.70 15.22 5.35
CA PRO A 143 5.21 13.96 4.82
C PRO A 143 4.72 12.98 5.90
N TYR A 144 5.05 13.23 7.17
CA TYR A 144 4.72 12.35 8.29
C TYR A 144 3.34 12.62 8.91
N SER A 145 2.63 13.64 8.43
CA SER A 145 1.30 13.97 8.93
C SER A 145 0.22 13.11 8.27
N ALA A 146 -0.23 12.07 8.97
CA ALA A 146 -1.34 11.21 8.52
C ALA A 146 -2.62 12.00 8.17
N ILE A 147 -2.86 13.11 8.87
CA ILE A 147 -4.04 13.97 8.63
C ILE A 147 -3.95 14.64 7.26
N LEU A 148 -2.78 15.08 6.80
CA LEU A 148 -2.64 15.72 5.50
C LEU A 148 -3.00 14.76 4.36
N HIS A 149 -2.43 13.56 4.40
CA HIS A 149 -2.75 12.49 3.46
C HIS A 149 -4.25 12.13 3.47
N ALA A 150 -4.85 11.94 4.66
CA ALA A 150 -6.29 11.64 4.76
C ALA A 150 -7.18 12.78 4.24
N LYS A 151 -6.77 14.05 4.41
CA LYS A 151 -7.53 15.21 3.91
C LYS A 151 -7.40 15.35 2.40
N ARG A 152 -6.21 15.12 1.83
CA ARG A 152 -6.01 15.09 0.37
C ARG A 152 -6.82 13.95 -0.26
N ALA A 153 -6.82 12.76 0.33
CA ALA A 153 -7.69 11.66 -0.10
C ALA A 153 -9.18 12.05 -0.15
N SER A 154 -9.66 12.80 0.84
CA SER A 154 -11.05 13.29 0.81
C SER A 154 -11.32 14.26 -0.33
N ALA A 155 -10.34 15.08 -0.74
CA ALA A 155 -10.47 16.00 -1.86
C ALA A 155 -10.42 15.23 -3.19
N LEU A 156 -9.52 14.25 -3.30
CA LEU A 156 -9.40 13.36 -4.46
C LEU A 156 -10.70 12.61 -4.76
N LEU A 157 -11.38 12.12 -3.72
CA LEU A 157 -12.70 11.49 -3.88
C LEU A 157 -13.77 12.44 -4.44
N LYS A 158 -13.65 13.75 -4.21
CA LYS A 158 -14.60 14.74 -4.75
C LYS A 158 -14.34 15.07 -6.21
N VAL A 159 -13.11 14.91 -6.69
CA VAL A 159 -12.73 15.04 -8.11
C VAL A 159 -12.69 13.69 -8.82
N ASN A 160 -13.36 12.68 -8.26
CA ASN A 160 -13.52 11.38 -8.87
C ASN A 160 -12.20 10.62 -9.09
N LYS A 161 -11.22 10.81 -8.20
CA LYS A 161 -9.91 10.13 -8.22
C LYS A 161 -9.73 9.09 -7.11
N PRO A 162 -10.46 7.96 -7.13
CA PRO A 162 -10.47 7.01 -6.03
C PRO A 162 -9.17 6.22 -5.87
N ASN A 163 -8.41 5.94 -6.95
CA ASN A 163 -7.14 5.20 -6.83
C ASN A 163 -6.07 6.06 -6.17
N ALA A 164 -6.00 7.35 -6.54
CA ALA A 164 -5.13 8.30 -5.86
C ALA A 164 -5.52 8.44 -4.37
N ALA A 165 -6.82 8.48 -4.07
CA ALA A 165 -7.31 8.54 -2.69
C ALA A 165 -6.95 7.29 -1.87
N ILE A 166 -6.97 6.08 -2.45
CA ILE A 166 -6.54 4.85 -1.78
C ILE A 166 -5.07 4.95 -1.38
N ARG A 167 -4.18 5.36 -2.29
CA ARG A 167 -2.75 5.52 -2.01
C ARG A 167 -2.49 6.48 -0.85
N ASP A 168 -3.17 7.64 -0.84
CA ASP A 168 -3.08 8.60 0.26
C ASP A 168 -3.61 8.00 1.58
N CYS A 169 -4.72 7.25 1.54
CA CYS A 169 -5.26 6.61 2.74
C CYS A 169 -4.32 5.54 3.30
N ASP A 170 -3.71 4.73 2.43
CA ASP A 170 -2.76 3.70 2.85
C ASP A 170 -1.50 4.34 3.46
N LYS A 171 -1.01 5.44 2.88
CA LYS A 171 0.06 6.22 3.48
C LYS A 171 -0.33 6.77 4.85
N ALA A 172 -1.53 7.35 4.98
CA ALA A 172 -2.04 7.86 6.25
C ALA A 172 -2.14 6.77 7.32
N ILE A 173 -2.61 5.57 6.97
CA ILE A 173 -2.72 4.41 7.86
C ILE A 173 -1.33 3.89 8.26
N GLY A 174 -0.37 3.86 7.32
CA GLY A 174 1.01 3.49 7.60
C GLY A 174 1.70 4.44 8.58
N LEU A 175 1.36 5.74 8.53
CA LEU A 175 1.86 6.75 9.46
C LEU A 175 1.15 6.71 10.81
N ASN A 176 -0.17 6.53 10.81
CA ASN A 176 -0.99 6.43 12.01
C ASN A 176 -2.11 5.39 11.82
N ALA A 177 -1.91 4.22 12.41
CA ALA A 177 -2.84 3.09 12.32
C ALA A 177 -4.22 3.39 12.95
N ASP A 178 -4.35 4.40 13.79
CA ASP A 178 -5.60 4.83 14.45
C ASP A 178 -6.31 5.98 13.69
N CYS A 179 -5.83 6.33 12.49
CA CYS A 179 -6.42 7.41 11.69
C CYS A 179 -7.81 7.01 11.14
N ALA A 180 -8.86 7.23 11.93
CA ALA A 180 -10.24 6.90 11.56
C ALA A 180 -10.68 7.57 10.24
N ALA A 181 -10.19 8.78 9.96
CA ALA A 181 -10.48 9.48 8.71
C ALA A 181 -9.94 8.71 7.48
N ALA A 182 -8.73 8.15 7.57
CA ALA A 182 -8.13 7.40 6.47
C ALA A 182 -8.93 6.14 6.14
N TYR A 183 -9.34 5.33 7.14
CA TYR A 183 -10.20 4.17 6.88
C TYR A 183 -11.55 4.56 6.29
N LYS A 184 -12.17 5.65 6.79
CA LYS A 184 -13.44 6.16 6.26
C LYS A 184 -13.31 6.51 4.78
N PHE A 185 -12.26 7.22 4.39
CA PHE A 185 -12.07 7.61 3.00
C PHE A 185 -11.63 6.44 2.12
N ARG A 186 -10.79 5.52 2.61
CA ARG A 186 -10.41 4.31 1.87
C ARG A 186 -11.62 3.42 1.57
N GLY A 187 -12.49 3.20 2.56
CA GLY A 187 -13.72 2.43 2.36
C GLY A 187 -14.66 3.09 1.34
N ARG A 188 -14.73 4.43 1.33
CA ARG A 188 -15.47 5.16 0.27
C ARG A 188 -14.80 5.01 -1.09
N ALA A 189 -13.47 5.06 -1.15
CA ALA A 189 -12.72 4.91 -2.38
C ALA A 189 -12.93 3.53 -3.03
N HIS A 190 -12.87 2.45 -2.24
CA HIS A 190 -13.14 1.09 -2.74
C HIS A 190 -14.56 0.88 -3.25
N ARG A 191 -15.54 1.72 -2.88
CA ARG A 191 -16.88 1.64 -3.50
C ARG A 191 -16.90 2.13 -4.95
N TYR A 192 -15.88 2.86 -5.37
CA TYR A 192 -15.76 3.44 -6.71
C TYR A 192 -14.83 2.64 -7.62
N VAL A 193 -14.01 1.75 -7.06
CA VAL A 193 -13.02 0.93 -7.78
C VAL A 193 -13.47 -0.52 -7.72
N VAL A 194 -13.50 -1.20 -8.87
CA VAL A 194 -13.80 -2.63 -9.00
C VAL A 194 -12.51 -3.42 -9.18
#